data_AF-A0A1R3FBP3-F1
#
_entry.id   AF-A0A1R3FBP3-F1
#
_cell.length_a   1.000
_cell.length_b   1.000
_cell.length_c   1.000
_cell.angle_alpha   90.00
_cell.angle_beta   90.00
_cell.angle_gamma   90.00
#
_symmetry.space_group_name_H-M   'P 1'
#
loop_
_entity.id
_entity.type
_entity.pdbx_description
1 polymer ?
#
loop_
_entity_poly.entity_id
_entity_poly.type
_entity_poly.pdbx_seq_one_letter_code
_entity_poly.pdbx_strand_id
1 'polypeptide(L)' 'MKRVVLYVADKCPHCKDAQRYLDSKKIVYRLTNAKMQRGRKELQAMGARSIPVLKIGDQVMVGWNQKNFDKMYNSKNT' A
#
# COMPACT_ATOMS: atom_id res chain seq x y z
N MET A 1 -14.47 -6.95 2.01
CA MET A 1 -13.44 -5.89 1.98
C MET A 1 -12.07 -6.53 1.92
N LYS A 2 -11.16 -6.01 1.08
CA LYS A 2 -9.79 -6.54 0.99
C LYS A 2 -8.92 -5.96 2.10
N ARG A 3 -8.01 -6.77 2.67
CA ARG A 3 -7.03 -6.29 3.64
C ARG A 3 -6.01 -5.40 2.94
N VAL A 4 -5.83 -4.17 3.43
CA VAL A 4 -4.85 -3.22 2.88
C VAL A 4 -3.71 -3.01 3.87
N VAL A 5 -2.47 -3.11 3.39
CA VAL A 5 -1.28 -2.69 4.12
C VAL A 5 -0.57 -1.64 3.28
N LEU A 6 -0.33 -0.47 3.86
CA LEU A 6 0.39 0.62 3.23
C LEU A 6 1.78 0.75 3.85
N TYR A 7 2.81 0.56 3.03
CA TYR A 7 4.21 0.70 3.39
C TYR A 7 4.69 2.10 3.04
N VAL A 8 5.17 2.84 4.04
CA VAL A 8 5.57 4.25 3.92
C VAL A 8 6.92 4.48 4.56
N ALA A 9 7.54 5.62 4.28
CA ALA A 9 8.67 6.13 5.05
C ALA A 9 8.52 7.64 5.27
N ASP A 10 9.36 8.19 6.15
CA ASP A 10 9.38 9.63 6.43
C ASP A 10 9.68 10.43 5.16
N LYS A 11 9.10 11.63 5.06
CA LYS A 11 9.30 12.57 3.94
C LYS A 11 8.96 12.01 2.55
N CYS A 12 7.89 11.22 2.44
CA CYS A 12 7.39 10.69 1.17
C CYS A 12 6.04 11.34 0.78
N PRO A 13 5.99 12.27 -0.19
CA PRO A 13 4.76 12.94 -0.62
C PRO A 13 3.70 11.96 -1.13
N HIS A 14 4.08 11.04 -2.02
CA HIS A 14 3.17 10.03 -2.57
C HIS A 14 2.58 9.09 -1.51
N CYS A 15 3.32 8.85 -0.42
CA CYS A 15 2.83 8.08 0.72
C CYS A 15 1.71 8.82 1.47
N LYS A 16 1.75 10.15 1.51
CA LYS A 16 0.69 10.98 2.09
C LYS A 16 -0.54 11.01 1.18
N ASP A 17 -0.35 11.08 -0.13
CA ASP A 17 -1.46 11.03 -1.09
C ASP A 17 -2.23 9.71 -0.99
N ALA A 18 -1.50 8.59 -0.87
CA ALA A 18 -2.09 7.28 -0.61
C ALA A 18 -2.91 7.26 0.70
N GLN A 19 -2.36 7.75 1.81
CA GLN A 19 -3.07 7.82 3.10
C GLN A 19 -4.35 8.66 2.99
N ARG A 20 -4.24 9.89 2.47
CA ARG A 20 -5.39 10.79 2.31
C ARG A 20 -6.51 10.15 1.48
N TYR A 21 -6.16 9.46 0.40
CA TYR A 21 -7.14 8.77 -0.42
C TYR A 21 -7.86 7.67 0.37
N LEU A 22 -7.09 6.77 1.00
CA LEU A 22 -7.64 5.66 1.79
C LEU A 22 -8.53 6.18 2.94
N ASP A 23 -8.07 7.22 3.64
CA ASP A 23 -8.80 7.87 4.73
C ASP A 23 -10.11 8.51 4.22
N SER A 24 -10.06 9.24 3.10
CA SER A 24 -11.24 9.86 2.49
C SER A 24 -12.31 8.83 2.07
N LYS A 25 -11.88 7.62 1.70
CA LYS A 25 -12.74 6.49 1.35
C LYS A 25 -13.12 5.63 2.55
N LYS A 26 -12.66 5.99 3.76
CA LYS A 26 -12.85 5.22 5.01
C LYS A 26 -12.39 3.77 4.88
N ILE A 27 -11.34 3.54 4.09
CA ILE A 27 -10.74 2.21 3.92
C ILE A 27 -9.83 1.96 5.11
N VAL A 28 -10.07 0.87 5.83
CA VAL A 28 -9.19 0.45 6.93
C VAL A 28 -7.92 -0.17 6.37
N TYR A 29 -6.76 0.33 6.80
CA TYR A 29 -5.46 -0.21 6.40
C TYR A 29 -4.49 -0.24 7.58
N ARG A 30 -3.50 -1.14 7.49
CA ARG A 30 -2.35 -1.15 8.38
C ARG A 30 -1.24 -0.28 7.80
N LEU A 31 -0.80 0.73 8.55
CA LEU A 31 0.39 1.50 8.20
C LEU A 31 1.65 0.75 8.66
N THR A 32 2.65 0.65 7.78
CA THR A 32 3.93 -0.01 8.08
C THR A 32 5.08 0.88 7.65
N ASN A 33 6.01 1.15 8.58
CA ASN A 33 7.22 1.90 8.23
C ASN A 33 8.21 0.99 7.48
N ALA A 34 8.50 1.33 6.23
CA ALA A 34 9.42 0.66 5.31
C ALA A 34 10.87 0.64 5.82
N LYS A 35 11.26 1.53 6.74
CA LYS A 35 12.60 1.56 7.34
C LYS A 35 12.76 0.55 8.49
N MET A 36 11.66 0.19 9.16
CA MET A 36 11.70 -0.77 10.27
C MET A 36 12.03 -2.18 9.78
N GLN A 37 12.72 -2.98 10.60
CA GLN A 37 13.16 -4.33 10.22
C GLN A 37 12.01 -5.19 9.66
N ARG A 38 10.84 -5.14 10.31
CA ARG A 38 9.64 -5.85 9.85
C ARG A 38 9.16 -5.38 8.48
N GLY A 39 9.03 -4.07 8.29
CA GLY A 39 8.61 -3.49 7.01
C GLY A 39 9.58 -3.81 5.88
N ARG A 40 10.90 -3.76 6.15
CA ARG A 40 11.94 -4.17 5.19
C ARG A 40 11.81 -5.62 4.77
N LYS A 41 11.62 -6.55 5.72
CA LYS A 41 11.44 -7.98 5.41
C LYS A 41 10.19 -8.23 4.56
N GLU A 42 9.07 -7.60 4.91
CA GLU A 42 7.82 -7.71 4.15
C GLU A 42 7.98 -7.16 2.71
N LEU A 43 8.66 -6.01 2.53
CA LEU A 43 8.94 -5.45 1.22
C LEU A 43 9.86 -6.32 0.37
N GLN A 44 10.92 -6.89 0.97
CA GLN A 44 11.83 -7.82 0.28
C GLN A 44 11.11 -9.08 -0.19
N ALA A 45 10.24 -9.65 0.65
CA ALA A 45 9.45 -10.83 0.28
C ALA A 45 8.50 -10.56 -0.90
N MET A 46 8.05 -9.31 -1.07
CA MET A 46 7.24 -8.89 -2.21
C MET A 46 8.07 -8.45 -3.43
N GLY A 47 9.41 -8.49 -3.35
CA GLY A 47 10.31 -7.99 -4.40
C GLY A 47 10.24 -6.48 -4.62
N ALA A 48 9.63 -5.72 -3.71
CA ALA A 48 9.41 -4.29 -3.87
C ALA A 48 10.67 -3.48 -3.51
N ARG A 49 11.09 -2.60 -4.43
CA ARG A 49 12.31 -1.78 -4.30
C ARG A 49 12.06 -0.30 -4.05
N SER A 50 10.81 0.16 -4.19
CA SER A 50 10.42 1.56 -4.03
C SER A 50 9.17 1.67 -3.17
N ILE A 51 8.91 2.88 -2.67
CA ILE A 51 7.73 3.23 -1.86
C ILE A 51 6.95 4.38 -2.51
N PRO A 52 5.66 4.56 -2.19
CA PRO A 52 4.83 3.70 -1.34
C PRO A 52 4.57 2.32 -1.95
N VAL A 53 4.28 1.33 -1.12
CA VAL A 53 3.78 0.01 -1.57
C VAL A 53 2.46 -0.27 -0.89
N LEU A 54 1.50 -0.82 -1.62
CA LEU A 54 0.22 -1.27 -1.08
C LEU A 54 0.06 -2.77 -1.33
N LYS A 55 -0.07 -3.53 -0.25
CA LYS A 55 -0.54 -4.92 -0.33
C LYS A 55 -2.05 -4.92 -0.16
N ILE A 56 -2.77 -5.35 -1.19
CA ILE A 56 -4.23 -5.33 -1.31
C ILE A 56 -4.70 -6.78 -1.46
N GLY A 57 -5.05 -7.43 -0.34
CA GLY A 57 -5.21 -8.88 -0.30
C GLY A 57 -3.90 -9.58 -0.69
N ASP A 58 -3.95 -10.35 -1.77
CA ASP A 58 -2.79 -11.06 -2.33
C ASP A 58 -2.05 -10.26 -3.41
N GLN A 59 -2.61 -9.12 -3.82
CA GLN A 59 -2.04 -8.28 -4.85
C GLN A 59 -1.08 -7.25 -4.23
N VAL A 60 -0.03 -6.88 -4.96
CA VAL A 60 0.94 -5.86 -4.55
C VAL A 60 0.98 -4.75 -5.59
N MET A 61 0.81 -3.51 -5.13
CA MET A 61 0.93 -2.30 -5.95
C MET A 61 2.17 -1.53 -5.48
N VAL A 62 3.13 -1.34 -6.38
CA VAL A 62 4.33 -0.54 -6.13
C VAL A 62 4.11 0.86 -6.71
N GLY A 63 4.35 1.89 -5.91
CA GLY A 63 4.01 3.27 -6.22
C GLY A 63 2.54 3.61 -5.94
N TRP A 64 2.23 4.90 -5.91
CA TRP A 64 0.86 5.37 -5.74
C TRP A 64 0.22 5.70 -7.09
N ASN A 65 -0.90 5.04 -7.39
CA ASN A 65 -1.76 5.39 -8.52
C ASN A 65 -3.21 5.06 -8.14
N GLN A 66 -4.06 6.08 -8.06
CA GLN A 66 -5.45 5.92 -7.62
C GLN A 66 -6.26 4.98 -8.54
N LYS A 67 -6.13 5.11 -9.87
CA LYS A 67 -6.88 4.27 -10.82
C LYS A 67 -6.51 2.79 -10.68
N ASN A 68 -5.23 2.50 -10.50
CA ASN A 68 -4.76 1.13 -10.27
C ASN A 68 -5.24 0.60 -8.93
N PHE A 69 -5.18 1.43 -7.88
CA PHE A 69 -5.71 1.06 -6.58
C PHE A 69 -7.18 0.67 -6.66
N ASP A 70 -8.02 1.51 -7.29
CA ASP A 70 -9.46 1.25 -7.41
C ASP A 70 -9.72 -0.05 -8.18
N LYS A 71 -8.98 -0.30 -9.27
CA LYS A 71 -9.09 -1.55 -10.04
C LYS A 71 -8.74 -2.77 -9.18
N MET A 72 -7.63 -2.71 -8.43
CA MET A 72 -7.18 -3.82 -7.59
C MET A 72 -8.09 -4.03 -6.39
N TYR A 73 -8.54 -2.97 -5.74
CA TYR A 73 -9.40 -3.03 -4.56
C TYR A 73 -10.80 -3.57 -4.90
N ASN A 74 -11.36 -3.18 -6.04
CA ASN A 74 -12.70 -3.59 -6.47
C ASN A 74 -12.75 -4.86 -7.34
N SER A 75 -11.60 -5.36 -7.82
CA SER A 75 -11.54 -6.60 -8.59
C SER A 75 -12.06 -7.77 -7.75
N LYS A 76 -13.05 -8.50 -8.28
CA LYS A 76 -13.43 -9.81 -7.73
C LYS A 76 -12.31 -10.79 -8.11
N ASN A 77 -11.60 -11.35 -7.14
CA ASN A 77 -10.75 -12.50 -7.42
C ASN A 77 -11.71 -13.62 -7.86
N THR A 78 -11.66 -13.99 -9.14
CA THR A 78 -12.33 -15.18 -9.68
C THR A 78 -11.65 -16.43 -9.14
#